data_AF-A0A094CWK0-F1
#
_entry.id   AF-A0A094CWK0-F1
#
_cell.length_a   1.000
_cell.length_b   1.000
_cell.length_c   1.000
_cell.angle_alpha   90.00
_cell.angle_beta   90.00
_cell.angle_gamma   90.00
#
_symmetry.space_group_name_H-M   'P 1'
#
loop_
_entity.id
_entity.type
_entity.pdbx_description
1 polymer ?
#
loop_
_entity_poly.entity_id
_entity_poly.type
_entity_poly.pdbx_seq_one_letter_code
_entity_poly.pdbx_strand_id
1 'polypeptide(L)'
;MLRQDGARIAPKRRAVVDHRKRQFAASEWKEHTYPHRLNFYREPPTADITLEQFEQWAIDRLRVLAELEACSFRNKTPAETAAHMKPLMDKYLPLSASSSNSPSLALERKKDHYSHFILRLAFASTEDLRRRFARVESSLFRLRFQSDDARERGGFVKGLKLEWEAVGEEEKKEILPELVAAGQGRKATEMVDEGWFKVDWMKVPELVEGRRVFLKSGWAYVPGREQMSMVLAEFTAQLDKALEQTSRALPRLDED
;
A
#
# COMPACT_ATOMS: atom_id res chain seq x y z
N MET A 1 18.10 -6.84 56.92
CA MET A 1 19.14 -7.21 55.94
C MET A 1 18.77 -8.61 55.46
N LEU A 2 18.57 -8.98 54.19
CA LEU A 2 18.88 -8.44 52.88
C LEU A 2 17.75 -8.82 51.89
N ARG A 3 17.64 -8.03 50.81
CA ARG A 3 16.68 -8.13 49.70
C ARG A 3 17.15 -9.10 48.60
N GLN A 4 16.17 -9.56 47.81
CA GLN A 4 16.21 -9.94 46.38
C GLN A 4 16.73 -11.33 46.00
N ASP A 5 15.79 -12.23 45.65
CA ASP A 5 15.98 -13.25 44.62
C ASP A 5 15.39 -12.74 43.30
N GLY A 6 16.27 -12.18 42.46
CA GLY A 6 15.95 -11.86 41.07
C GLY A 6 16.09 -13.11 40.20
N ALA A 7 14.99 -13.50 39.55
CA ALA A 7 14.91 -14.60 38.61
C ALA A 7 16.05 -14.56 37.57
N ARG A 8 16.93 -15.58 37.60
CA ARG A 8 17.96 -15.78 36.58
C ARG A 8 17.32 -16.18 35.26
N ILE A 9 17.38 -15.29 34.27
CA ILE A 9 16.94 -15.56 32.90
C ILE A 9 17.93 -16.51 32.21
N ALA A 10 17.42 -17.57 31.59
CA ALA A 10 18.20 -18.61 30.91
C ALA A 10 19.12 -18.04 29.81
N PRO A 11 20.37 -18.55 29.65
CA PRO A 11 21.41 -17.94 28.82
C PRO A 11 21.14 -17.98 27.30
N LYS A 12 20.13 -18.74 26.84
CA LYS A 12 19.68 -18.75 25.44
C LYS A 12 18.63 -17.69 25.10
N ARG A 13 18.15 -16.94 26.10
CA ARG A 13 17.31 -15.75 25.92
C ARG A 13 18.04 -14.51 26.43
N ARG A 14 19.26 -14.26 25.94
CA ARG A 14 19.74 -12.87 25.92
C ARG A 14 18.81 -12.13 24.98
N ALA A 15 17.75 -11.54 25.55
CA ALA A 15 17.06 -10.45 24.91
C ALA A 15 18.16 -9.49 24.47
N VAL A 16 18.26 -9.23 23.17
CA VAL A 16 19.06 -8.15 22.64
C VAL A 16 18.38 -6.87 23.14
N VAL A 17 18.73 -6.45 24.37
CA VAL A 17 18.16 -5.27 25.06
C VAL A 17 18.65 -3.98 24.40
N ASP A 18 19.68 -4.07 23.56
CA ASP A 18 20.17 -2.94 22.77
C ASP A 18 19.30 -2.76 21.52
N HIS A 19 18.39 -1.79 21.59
CA HIS A 19 17.48 -1.40 20.51
C HIS A 19 18.25 -1.01 19.23
N ARG A 20 19.50 -0.55 19.34
CA ARG A 20 20.37 -0.27 18.19
C ARG A 20 20.86 -1.55 17.50
N LYS A 21 21.09 -2.64 18.23
CA LYS A 21 21.55 -3.93 17.68
C LYS A 21 20.41 -4.78 17.13
N ARG A 22 19.19 -4.58 17.61
CA ARG A 22 18.00 -5.31 17.15
C ARG A 22 17.58 -4.89 15.73
N GLN A 23 17.87 -3.66 15.35
CA GLN A 23 17.52 -3.08 14.05
C GLN A 23 18.40 -3.61 12.89
N PHE A 24 19.57 -4.18 13.21
CA PHE A 24 20.54 -4.74 12.25
C PHE A 24 20.89 -6.20 12.60
N ALA A 25 20.04 -6.88 13.38
CA ALA A 25 20.16 -8.32 13.52
C ALA A 25 19.97 -8.97 12.15
N ALA A 26 20.74 -10.02 11.85
CA ALA A 26 20.56 -10.79 10.62
C ALA A 26 19.06 -11.13 10.49
N SER A 27 18.46 -10.75 9.36
CA SER A 27 17.06 -11.02 9.10
C SER A 27 16.86 -12.53 9.16
N GLU A 28 15.99 -12.99 10.06
CA GLU A 28 15.56 -14.38 10.01
C GLU A 28 14.87 -14.61 8.67
N TRP A 29 15.34 -15.62 7.93
CA TRP A 29 14.76 -15.95 6.64
C TRP A 29 13.26 -16.17 6.81
N LYS A 30 12.47 -15.38 6.08
CA LYS A 30 11.02 -15.49 6.06
C LYS A 30 10.56 -15.80 4.66
N GLU A 31 9.86 -16.92 4.51
CA GLU A 31 9.23 -17.23 3.24
C GLU A 31 8.08 -16.25 2.98
N HIS A 32 8.19 -15.49 1.90
CA HIS A 32 7.15 -14.56 1.48
C HIS A 32 6.10 -15.30 0.67
N THR A 33 4.90 -15.43 1.22
CA THR A 33 3.73 -15.88 0.46
C THR A 33 3.06 -14.67 -0.19
N TYR A 34 2.80 -14.76 -1.49
CA TYR A 34 2.13 -13.69 -2.23
C TYR A 34 0.72 -14.16 -2.59
N PRO A 35 -0.30 -13.97 -1.73
CA PRO A 35 -1.66 -14.43 -2.01
C PRO A 35 -2.40 -13.59 -3.07
N HIS A 36 -2.03 -12.32 -3.22
CA HIS A 36 -2.68 -11.35 -4.09
C HIS A 36 -1.68 -10.71 -5.06
N ARG A 37 -2.17 -10.14 -6.16
CA ARG A 37 -1.36 -9.32 -7.10
C ARG A 37 -0.99 -7.97 -6.51
N LEU A 38 -1.91 -7.38 -5.73
CA LEU A 38 -1.68 -6.15 -5.01
C LEU A 38 -0.86 -6.42 -3.75
N ASN A 39 0.04 -5.49 -3.43
CA ASN A 39 0.91 -5.58 -2.27
C ASN A 39 1.14 -4.18 -1.66
N PHE A 40 1.18 -4.10 -0.33
CA PHE A 40 1.52 -2.87 0.41
C PHE A 40 3.03 -2.76 0.69
N TYR A 41 3.81 -3.77 0.33
CA TYR A 41 5.26 -3.78 0.47
C TYR A 41 5.68 -3.45 1.93
N ARG A 42 5.01 -4.11 2.89
CA ARG A 42 5.19 -3.88 4.34
C ARG A 42 6.46 -4.54 4.87
N GLU A 43 6.76 -5.74 4.41
CA GLU A 43 7.88 -6.55 4.88
C GLU A 43 8.96 -6.59 3.80
N PRO A 44 10.23 -6.31 4.13
CA PRO A 44 11.31 -6.36 3.16
C PRO A 44 11.59 -7.80 2.68
N PRO A 45 12.07 -7.97 1.44
CA PRO A 45 12.51 -9.27 0.95
C PRO A 45 13.72 -9.78 1.75
N THR A 46 13.73 -11.08 2.07
CA THR A 46 14.80 -11.73 2.85
C THR A 46 15.55 -12.82 2.09
N ALA A 47 15.14 -13.14 0.85
CA ALA A 47 15.82 -14.16 0.06
C ALA A 47 16.78 -13.50 -0.91
N ASP A 48 17.90 -14.18 -1.17
CA ASP A 48 18.89 -13.67 -2.10
C ASP A 48 18.39 -13.76 -3.54
N ILE A 49 18.89 -12.83 -4.36
CA ILE A 49 18.69 -12.78 -5.80
C ILE A 49 20.04 -12.55 -6.47
N THR A 50 20.16 -12.91 -7.75
CA THR A 50 21.39 -12.63 -8.49
C THR A 50 21.53 -11.13 -8.78
N LEU A 51 22.76 -10.66 -9.01
CA LEU A 51 23.00 -9.27 -9.40
C LEU A 51 22.26 -8.91 -10.70
N GLU A 52 22.25 -9.82 -11.67
CA GLU A 52 21.50 -9.65 -12.93
C GLU A 52 20.00 -9.47 -12.69
N GLN A 53 19.41 -10.25 -11.75
CA GLN A 53 18.02 -10.09 -11.36
C GLN A 53 17.80 -8.73 -10.68
N PHE A 54 18.69 -8.33 -9.79
CA PHE A 54 18.61 -7.05 -9.09
C PHE A 54 18.58 -5.88 -10.09
N GLU A 55 19.52 -5.83 -11.02
CA GLU A 55 19.61 -4.77 -12.03
C GLU A 55 18.41 -4.79 -12.98
N GLN A 56 18.09 -5.96 -13.55
CA GLN A 56 17.02 -6.07 -14.53
C GLN A 56 15.65 -5.73 -13.92
N TRP A 57 15.38 -6.16 -12.69
CA TRP A 57 14.11 -5.88 -12.02
C TRP A 57 13.96 -4.40 -11.65
N ALA A 58 15.06 -3.74 -11.27
CA ALA A 58 15.08 -2.30 -11.06
C ALA A 58 14.80 -1.52 -12.35
N ILE A 59 15.49 -1.87 -13.44
CA ILE A 59 15.33 -1.26 -14.76
C ILE A 59 13.89 -1.40 -15.26
N ASP A 60 13.31 -2.60 -15.13
CA ASP A 60 11.96 -2.88 -15.59
C ASP A 60 10.91 -2.04 -14.84
N ARG A 61 11.01 -1.92 -13.51
CA ARG A 61 10.11 -1.05 -12.75
C ARG A 61 10.34 0.43 -13.07
N LEU A 62 11.60 0.85 -13.21
CA LEU A 62 11.92 2.23 -13.54
C LEU A 62 11.32 2.65 -14.90
N ARG A 63 11.35 1.77 -15.90
CA ARG A 63 10.69 2.01 -17.20
C ARG A 63 9.19 2.23 -17.07
N VAL A 64 8.51 1.41 -16.27
CA VAL A 64 7.07 1.55 -16.02
C VAL A 64 6.76 2.86 -15.29
N LEU A 65 7.51 3.19 -14.25
CA LEU A 65 7.30 4.42 -13.47
C LEU A 65 7.60 5.67 -14.32
N ALA A 66 8.68 5.67 -15.09
CA ALA A 66 9.04 6.81 -15.95
C ALA A 66 7.96 7.10 -17.00
N GLU A 67 7.41 6.07 -17.65
CA GLU A 67 6.34 6.29 -18.63
C GLU A 67 5.01 6.69 -17.98
N LEU A 68 4.71 6.15 -16.79
CA LEU A 68 3.54 6.55 -16.03
C LEU A 68 3.61 8.04 -15.64
N GLU A 69 4.79 8.50 -15.26
CA GLU A 69 5.03 9.91 -14.98
C GLU A 69 4.93 10.77 -16.24
N ALA A 70 5.46 10.30 -17.38
CA ALA A 70 5.32 10.98 -18.67
C ALA A 70 3.83 11.11 -19.09
N CYS A 71 2.99 10.12 -18.80
CA CYS A 71 1.54 10.21 -19.02
C CYS A 71 0.90 11.32 -18.18
N SER A 72 1.36 11.51 -16.93
CA SER A 72 0.89 12.60 -16.07
C SER A 72 1.27 13.97 -16.64
N PHE A 73 2.45 14.14 -17.23
CA PHE A 73 2.86 15.41 -17.86
C PHE A 73 2.11 15.71 -19.16
N ARG A 74 1.67 14.67 -19.87
CA ARG A 74 0.90 14.80 -21.12
C ARG A 74 -0.60 15.00 -20.88
N ASN A 75 -1.04 15.15 -19.63
CA ASN A 75 -2.45 15.32 -19.23
C ASN A 75 -3.40 14.28 -19.85
N LYS A 76 -2.92 13.05 -20.03
CA LYS A 76 -3.77 11.94 -20.50
C LYS A 76 -4.88 11.67 -19.50
N THR A 77 -6.06 11.32 -19.99
CA THR A 77 -7.15 10.87 -19.13
C THR A 77 -6.79 9.55 -18.42
N PRO A 78 -7.47 9.18 -17.33
CA PRO A 78 -7.22 7.91 -16.66
C PRO A 78 -7.38 6.69 -17.57
N ALA A 79 -8.35 6.71 -18.48
CA ALA A 79 -8.61 5.63 -19.42
C ALA A 79 -7.49 5.50 -20.47
N GLU A 80 -7.03 6.62 -21.04
CA GLU A 80 -5.91 6.63 -21.99
C GLU A 80 -4.60 6.19 -21.33
N THR A 81 -4.38 6.62 -20.08
CA THR A 81 -3.22 6.19 -19.28
C THR A 81 -3.27 4.68 -19.08
N ALA A 82 -4.42 4.11 -18.71
CA ALA A 82 -4.57 2.68 -18.55
C ALA A 82 -4.31 1.89 -19.84
N ALA A 83 -4.87 2.33 -20.97
CA ALA A 83 -4.65 1.68 -22.26
C ALA A 83 -3.19 1.74 -22.70
N HIS A 84 -2.52 2.87 -22.50
CA HIS A 84 -1.11 3.07 -22.86
C HIS A 84 -0.15 2.30 -21.96
N MET A 85 -0.44 2.24 -20.66
CA MET A 85 0.43 1.59 -19.68
C MET A 85 0.29 0.06 -19.69
N LYS A 86 -0.87 -0.48 -20.07
CA LYS A 86 -1.12 -1.92 -20.13
C LYS A 86 -0.02 -2.73 -20.85
N PRO A 87 0.35 -2.45 -22.12
CA PRO A 87 1.39 -3.21 -22.80
C PRO A 87 2.77 -3.11 -22.13
N LEU A 88 3.07 -2.00 -21.45
CA LEU A 88 4.34 -1.82 -20.72
C LEU A 88 4.35 -2.60 -19.42
N MET A 89 3.23 -2.64 -18.71
CA MET A 89 3.06 -3.47 -17.52
C MET A 89 3.15 -4.94 -17.89
N ASP A 90 2.44 -5.39 -18.92
CA ASP A 90 2.46 -6.79 -19.37
C ASP A 90 3.88 -7.23 -19.81
N LYS A 91 4.67 -6.31 -20.38
CA LYS A 91 6.05 -6.58 -20.80
C LYS A 91 7.06 -6.58 -19.65
N TYR A 92 7.03 -5.56 -18.79
CA TYR A 92 8.11 -5.31 -17.81
C TYR A 92 7.75 -5.76 -16.39
N LEU A 93 6.48 -5.67 -15.99
CA LEU A 93 5.99 -6.08 -14.67
C LEU A 93 4.70 -6.90 -14.80
N PRO A 94 4.75 -8.06 -15.49
CA PRO A 94 3.59 -8.93 -15.60
C PRO A 94 3.14 -9.35 -14.20
N LEU A 95 1.84 -9.26 -13.96
CA LEU A 95 1.19 -9.72 -12.76
C LEU A 95 -0.08 -10.42 -13.20
N SER A 96 -0.09 -11.74 -13.31
CA SER A 96 -1.26 -12.50 -13.75
C SER A 96 -2.27 -12.68 -12.62
N ALA A 97 -3.55 -12.92 -12.99
CA ALA A 97 -4.64 -13.20 -12.06
C ALA A 97 -4.28 -14.31 -11.06
N SER A 98 -4.75 -14.22 -9.82
CA SER A 98 -4.50 -15.25 -8.79
C SER A 98 -5.20 -16.56 -9.10
N SER A 99 -6.24 -16.52 -9.95
CA SER A 99 -6.91 -17.67 -10.53
C SER A 99 -6.16 -18.33 -11.69
N SER A 100 -5.07 -17.72 -12.18
CA SER A 100 -4.25 -18.29 -13.24
C SER A 100 -3.49 -19.52 -12.72
N ASN A 101 -3.43 -20.60 -13.50
CA ASN A 101 -2.59 -21.76 -13.18
C ASN A 101 -1.15 -21.57 -13.66
N SER A 102 -0.70 -20.32 -13.88
CA SER A 102 0.64 -20.07 -14.41
C SER A 102 1.72 -20.42 -13.37
N PRO A 103 2.74 -21.21 -13.74
CA PRO A 103 3.88 -21.47 -12.86
C PRO A 103 4.72 -20.21 -12.58
N SER A 104 4.56 -19.15 -13.39
CA SER A 104 5.29 -17.88 -13.24
C SER A 104 4.72 -16.97 -12.15
N LEU A 105 3.55 -17.25 -11.56
CA LEU A 105 2.88 -16.34 -10.63
C LEU A 105 3.75 -15.94 -9.43
N ALA A 106 4.44 -16.91 -8.84
CA ALA A 106 5.31 -16.65 -7.70
C ALA A 106 6.48 -15.75 -8.11
N LEU A 107 7.05 -15.95 -9.31
CA LEU A 107 8.15 -15.16 -9.83
C LEU A 107 7.71 -13.74 -10.21
N GLU A 108 6.53 -13.58 -10.81
CA GLU A 108 5.92 -12.29 -11.13
C GLU A 108 5.73 -11.43 -9.88
N ARG A 109 5.15 -12.03 -8.83
CA ARG A 109 4.93 -11.36 -7.54
C ARG A 109 6.24 -11.08 -6.81
N LYS A 110 7.22 -12.01 -6.88
CA LYS A 110 8.58 -11.80 -6.37
C LYS A 110 9.26 -10.64 -7.08
N LYS A 111 9.22 -10.59 -8.42
CA LYS A 111 9.80 -9.50 -9.22
C LYS A 111 9.19 -8.16 -8.85
N ASP A 112 7.87 -8.09 -8.74
CA ASP A 112 7.18 -6.86 -8.32
C ASP A 112 7.58 -6.42 -6.91
N HIS A 113 7.62 -7.35 -5.97
CA HIS A 113 8.01 -7.07 -4.59
C HIS A 113 9.45 -6.54 -4.50
N TYR A 114 10.41 -7.25 -5.11
CA TYR A 114 11.83 -6.89 -5.01
C TYR A 114 12.13 -5.60 -5.77
N SER A 115 11.62 -5.45 -7.00
CA SER A 115 11.84 -4.21 -7.76
C SER A 115 11.37 -2.96 -7.01
N HIS A 116 10.27 -3.05 -6.26
CA HIS A 116 9.81 -1.95 -5.40
C HIS A 116 10.85 -1.59 -4.33
N PHE A 117 11.36 -2.58 -3.58
CA PHE A 117 12.35 -2.34 -2.53
C PHE A 117 13.71 -1.90 -3.08
N ILE A 118 14.13 -2.41 -4.24
CA ILE A 118 15.36 -1.97 -4.90
C ILE A 118 15.27 -0.47 -5.24
N LEU A 119 14.14 -0.02 -5.80
CA LEU A 119 13.95 1.40 -6.10
C LEU A 119 13.80 2.26 -4.84
N ARG A 120 13.29 1.72 -3.71
CA ARG A 120 13.31 2.44 -2.43
C ARG A 120 14.74 2.81 -2.02
N LEU A 121 15.71 1.92 -2.23
CA LEU A 121 17.12 2.21 -1.92
C LEU A 121 17.65 3.36 -2.78
N ALA A 122 17.35 3.35 -4.08
CA ALA A 122 17.80 4.39 -5.00
C ALA A 122 17.16 5.77 -4.77
N PHE A 123 15.86 5.81 -4.41
CA PHE A 123 15.08 7.05 -4.34
C PHE A 123 14.83 7.57 -2.92
N ALA A 124 15.34 6.91 -1.88
CA ALA A 124 15.16 7.37 -0.50
C ALA A 124 16.15 8.45 -0.03
N SER A 125 17.16 8.81 -0.83
CA SER A 125 18.24 9.71 -0.42
C SER A 125 17.78 11.15 -0.13
N THR A 126 17.06 11.78 -1.06
CA THR A 126 16.58 13.17 -0.91
C THR A 126 15.07 13.22 -0.74
N GLU A 127 14.55 14.33 -0.19
CA GLU A 127 13.11 14.52 -0.04
C GLU A 127 12.38 14.59 -1.39
N ASP A 128 12.96 15.27 -2.38
CA ASP A 128 12.36 15.42 -3.71
C ASP A 128 12.23 14.07 -4.43
N LEU A 129 13.26 13.22 -4.34
CA LEU A 129 13.23 11.89 -4.93
C LEU A 129 12.18 11.00 -4.25
N ARG A 130 12.07 11.08 -2.91
CA ARG A 130 11.04 10.36 -2.15
C ARG A 130 9.63 10.77 -2.53
N ARG A 131 9.34 12.07 -2.55
CA ARG A 131 8.03 12.61 -2.95
C ARG A 131 7.67 12.20 -4.38
N ARG A 132 8.63 12.31 -5.32
CA ARG A 132 8.42 11.90 -6.71
C ARG A 132 8.15 10.41 -6.84
N PHE A 133 8.95 9.57 -6.19
CA PHE A 133 8.77 8.12 -6.19
C PHE A 133 7.44 7.72 -5.58
N ALA A 134 7.10 8.21 -4.38
CA ALA A 134 5.84 7.90 -3.71
C ALA A 134 4.62 8.27 -4.56
N ARG A 135 4.64 9.43 -5.24
CA ARG A 135 3.57 9.88 -6.14
C ARG A 135 3.35 8.94 -7.32
N VAL A 136 4.42 8.60 -8.04
CA VAL A 136 4.33 7.76 -9.25
C VAL A 136 4.00 6.31 -8.87
N GLU A 137 4.61 5.81 -7.80
CA GLU A 137 4.37 4.48 -7.27
C GLU A 137 2.92 4.30 -6.76
N SER A 138 2.36 5.31 -6.09
CA SER A 138 0.95 5.33 -5.69
C SER A 138 0.02 5.39 -6.92
N SER A 139 0.45 6.05 -7.99
CA SER A 139 -0.29 6.07 -9.26
C SER A 139 -0.27 4.71 -9.94
N LEU A 140 0.84 3.97 -9.88
CA LEU A 140 0.95 2.60 -10.39
C LEU A 140 0.04 1.66 -9.57
N PHE A 141 0.04 1.81 -8.24
CA PHE A 141 -0.85 1.05 -7.37
C PHE A 141 -2.33 1.33 -7.69
N ARG A 142 -2.71 2.59 -7.89
CA ARG A 142 -4.07 2.98 -8.34
C ARG A 142 -4.46 2.26 -9.62
N LEU A 143 -3.57 2.27 -10.63
CA LEU A 143 -3.83 1.65 -11.91
C LEU A 143 -4.09 0.14 -11.78
N ARG A 144 -3.25 -0.53 -10.98
CA ARG A 144 -3.40 -1.96 -10.68
C ARG A 144 -4.69 -2.25 -9.93
N PHE A 145 -5.01 -1.45 -8.90
CA PHE A 145 -6.23 -1.60 -8.12
C PHE A 145 -7.49 -1.44 -8.98
N GLN A 146 -7.49 -0.54 -9.96
CA GLN A 146 -8.60 -0.36 -10.89
C GLN A 146 -8.75 -1.53 -11.87
N SER A 147 -7.62 -2.08 -12.33
CA SER A 147 -7.62 -3.22 -13.26
C SER A 147 -7.94 -4.58 -12.63
N ASP A 148 -7.92 -4.65 -11.30
CA ASP A 148 -8.08 -5.91 -10.56
C ASP A 148 -9.55 -6.28 -10.35
N ASP A 149 -9.82 -7.58 -10.24
CA ASP A 149 -11.18 -8.10 -10.14
C ASP A 149 -11.81 -7.78 -8.79
N ALA A 150 -13.12 -7.52 -8.75
CA ALA A 150 -13.83 -7.16 -7.51
C ALA A 150 -13.62 -8.19 -6.38
N ARG A 151 -13.51 -9.49 -6.72
CA ARG A 151 -13.24 -10.56 -5.77
C ARG A 151 -11.82 -10.51 -5.21
N GLU A 152 -10.81 -10.29 -6.07
CA GLU A 152 -9.40 -10.19 -5.64
C GLU A 152 -9.18 -8.94 -4.78
N ARG A 153 -9.77 -7.80 -5.18
CA ARG A 153 -9.77 -6.57 -4.40
C ARG A 153 -10.40 -6.75 -3.03
N GLY A 154 -11.58 -7.37 -2.97
CA GLY A 154 -12.26 -7.62 -1.70
C GLY A 154 -11.43 -8.51 -0.76
N GLY A 155 -10.81 -9.57 -1.31
CA GLY A 155 -9.89 -10.44 -0.56
C GLY A 155 -8.66 -9.69 -0.03
N PHE A 156 -8.02 -8.90 -0.90
CA PHE A 156 -6.87 -8.09 -0.56
C PHE A 156 -7.19 -7.07 0.54
N VAL A 157 -8.26 -6.31 0.36
CA VAL A 157 -8.71 -5.28 1.31
C VAL A 157 -9.05 -5.89 2.68
N LYS A 158 -9.68 -7.07 2.71
CA LYS A 158 -9.95 -7.80 3.96
C LYS A 158 -8.66 -8.21 4.66
N GLY A 159 -7.61 -8.56 3.91
CA GLY A 159 -6.29 -8.90 4.44
C GLY A 159 -5.52 -7.72 5.02
N LEU A 160 -5.82 -6.48 4.61
CA LEU A 160 -5.09 -5.29 5.04
C LEU A 160 -5.34 -4.90 6.51
N LYS A 161 -6.40 -5.45 7.14
CA LYS A 161 -6.86 -5.12 8.51
C LYS A 161 -6.95 -3.61 8.73
N LEU A 162 -7.56 -2.92 7.77
CA LEU A 162 -7.78 -1.48 7.88
C LEU A 162 -8.81 -1.25 8.98
N GLU A 163 -8.55 -0.25 9.83
CA GLU A 163 -9.42 0.13 10.95
C GLU A 163 -10.61 0.95 10.44
N TRP A 164 -11.42 0.31 9.60
CA TRP A 164 -12.72 0.81 9.17
C TRP A 164 -13.77 -0.27 9.43
N GLU A 165 -15.00 0.15 9.61
CA GLU A 165 -16.12 -0.73 9.93
C GLU A 165 -17.18 -0.61 8.84
N ALA A 166 -17.77 -1.72 8.42
CA ALA A 166 -18.92 -1.66 7.52
C ALA A 166 -20.14 -1.16 8.33
N VAL A 167 -20.83 -0.14 7.82
CA VAL A 167 -22.01 0.42 8.48
C VAL A 167 -23.15 -0.58 8.37
N GLY A 168 -23.73 -0.96 9.51
CA GLY A 168 -24.88 -1.86 9.56
C GLY A 168 -26.16 -1.22 9.01
N GLU A 169 -27.15 -2.05 8.66
CA GLU A 169 -28.42 -1.57 8.10
C GLU A 169 -29.20 -0.64 9.05
N GLU A 170 -29.09 -0.84 10.37
CA GLU A 170 -29.73 0.01 11.37
C GLU A 170 -29.09 1.40 11.42
N GLU A 171 -27.77 1.46 11.60
CA GLU A 171 -27.02 2.73 11.60
C GLU A 171 -27.18 3.46 10.27
N LYS A 172 -27.19 2.73 9.14
CA LYS A 172 -27.44 3.29 7.81
C LYS A 172 -28.80 3.97 7.72
N LYS A 173 -29.87 3.37 8.25
CA LYS A 173 -31.22 3.96 8.26
C LYS A 173 -31.28 5.23 9.09
N GLU A 174 -30.56 5.29 10.20
CA GLU A 174 -30.51 6.48 11.05
C GLU A 174 -29.81 7.66 10.37
N ILE A 175 -28.71 7.40 9.66
CA ILE A 175 -27.94 8.45 8.99
C ILE A 175 -28.51 8.83 7.61
N LEU A 176 -29.33 7.97 6.99
CA LEU A 176 -29.84 8.17 5.64
C LEU A 176 -30.51 9.54 5.42
N PRO A 177 -31.39 10.05 6.32
CA PRO A 177 -32.01 11.36 6.13
C PRO A 177 -30.97 12.49 6.08
N GLU A 178 -29.96 12.42 6.95
CA GLU A 178 -28.86 13.39 7.01
C GLU A 178 -27.94 13.26 5.78
N LEU A 179 -27.69 12.04 5.31
CA LEU A 179 -26.94 11.76 4.08
C LEU A 179 -27.61 12.34 2.84
N VAL A 180 -28.93 12.18 2.73
CA VAL A 180 -29.72 12.73 1.61
C VAL A 180 -29.68 14.27 1.64
N ALA A 181 -29.84 14.87 2.82
CA ALA A 181 -29.72 16.32 3.00
C ALA A 181 -28.32 16.84 2.63
N ALA A 182 -27.27 16.09 2.97
CA ALA A 182 -25.88 16.40 2.61
C ALA A 182 -25.48 16.00 1.18
N GLY A 183 -26.39 15.35 0.43
CA GLY A 183 -26.06 14.48 -0.70
C GLY A 183 -25.57 15.14 -1.99
N GLN A 184 -25.38 16.46 -2.02
CA GLN A 184 -24.92 17.23 -3.18
C GLN A 184 -25.61 16.85 -4.50
N GLY A 185 -26.93 16.62 -4.47
CA GLY A 185 -27.72 16.28 -5.67
C GLY A 185 -27.79 14.78 -6.02
N ARG A 186 -27.24 13.89 -5.20
CA ARG A 186 -27.44 12.43 -5.36
C ARG A 186 -28.87 12.01 -5.01
N LYS A 187 -29.37 11.01 -5.73
CA LYS A 187 -30.69 10.42 -5.46
C LYS A 187 -30.62 9.56 -4.19
N ALA A 188 -31.67 9.63 -3.38
CA ALA A 188 -31.78 8.85 -2.15
C ALA A 188 -31.69 7.33 -2.41
N THR A 189 -32.26 6.84 -3.51
CA THR A 189 -32.21 5.43 -3.90
C THR A 189 -30.77 4.94 -4.14
N GLU A 190 -29.91 5.74 -4.76
CA GLU A 190 -28.50 5.38 -4.99
C GLU A 190 -27.73 5.26 -3.66
N MET A 191 -28.05 6.10 -2.68
CA MET A 191 -27.41 6.06 -1.36
C MET A 191 -27.83 4.85 -0.52
N VAL A 192 -29.05 4.36 -0.73
CA VAL A 192 -29.58 3.17 -0.06
C VAL A 192 -28.96 1.90 -0.62
N ASP A 193 -28.68 1.84 -1.91
CA ASP A 193 -28.06 0.64 -2.51
C ASP A 193 -26.52 0.63 -2.36
N GLU A 194 -25.90 1.78 -2.12
CA GLU A 194 -24.45 1.89 -1.92
C GLU A 194 -24.03 1.34 -0.54
N GLY A 195 -22.90 0.61 -0.49
CA GLY A 195 -22.26 0.19 0.75
C GLY A 195 -21.57 1.37 1.44
N TRP A 196 -21.59 1.41 2.77
CA TRP A 196 -20.97 2.49 3.55
C TRP A 196 -19.95 1.95 4.54
N PHE A 197 -18.86 2.69 4.70
CA PHE A 197 -17.81 2.42 5.66
C PHE A 197 -17.73 3.55 6.69
N LYS A 198 -17.45 3.20 7.94
CA LYS A 198 -17.24 4.10 9.06
C LYS A 198 -15.76 4.08 9.44
N VAL A 199 -15.16 5.25 9.56
CA VAL A 199 -13.74 5.42 9.91
C VAL A 199 -13.56 6.68 10.73
N ASP A 200 -12.49 6.76 11.53
CA ASP A 200 -12.08 8.03 12.14
C ASP A 200 -11.80 9.06 11.04
N TRP A 201 -12.41 10.25 11.15
CA TRP A 201 -12.27 11.32 10.17
C TRP A 201 -10.80 11.74 9.96
N MET A 202 -9.95 11.60 10.97
CA MET A 202 -8.52 11.93 10.89
C MET A 202 -7.76 11.06 9.88
N LYS A 203 -8.31 9.90 9.50
CA LYS A 203 -7.70 9.00 8.52
C LYS A 203 -8.06 9.33 7.08
N VAL A 204 -9.10 10.12 6.87
CA VAL A 204 -9.60 10.49 5.53
C VAL A 204 -9.71 12.00 5.33
N PRO A 205 -8.67 12.79 5.67
CA PRO A 205 -8.73 14.26 5.60
C PRO A 205 -9.01 14.75 4.18
N GLU A 206 -8.46 14.11 3.15
CA GLU A 206 -8.70 14.49 1.74
C GLU A 206 -10.16 14.30 1.30
N LEU A 207 -10.85 13.29 1.85
CA LEU A 207 -12.26 13.07 1.55
C LEU A 207 -13.15 14.10 2.27
N VAL A 208 -12.75 14.48 3.48
CA VAL A 208 -13.41 15.51 4.29
C VAL A 208 -13.27 16.89 3.64
N GLU A 209 -12.06 17.25 3.21
CA GLU A 209 -11.78 18.52 2.52
C GLU A 209 -12.64 18.66 1.26
N GLY A 210 -12.72 17.59 0.46
CA GLY A 210 -13.56 17.56 -0.74
C GLY A 210 -15.06 17.46 -0.47
N ARG A 211 -15.51 17.44 0.80
CA ARG A 211 -16.91 17.22 1.21
C ARG A 211 -17.54 15.98 0.56
N ARG A 212 -16.75 14.92 0.38
CA ARG A 212 -17.16 13.66 -0.26
C ARG A 212 -17.65 12.60 0.73
N VAL A 213 -17.56 12.90 2.02
CA VAL A 213 -17.94 12.03 3.14
C VAL A 213 -18.90 12.77 4.07
N PHE A 214 -19.67 12.02 4.83
CA PHE A 214 -20.54 12.57 5.87
C PHE A 214 -19.87 12.43 7.22
N LEU A 215 -19.89 13.49 8.03
CA LEU A 215 -19.27 13.51 9.35
C LEU A 215 -20.32 13.56 10.45
N LYS A 216 -20.23 12.67 11.43
CA LYS A 216 -21.09 12.67 12.63
C LYS A 216 -20.31 12.18 13.84
N SER A 217 -20.30 12.97 14.90
CA SER A 217 -19.67 12.63 16.20
C SER A 217 -18.23 12.13 16.10
N GLY A 218 -17.40 12.74 15.25
CA GLY A 218 -15.99 12.35 15.04
C GLY A 218 -15.78 11.16 14.08
N TRP A 219 -16.84 10.62 13.51
CA TRP A 219 -16.77 9.56 12.50
C TRP A 219 -17.03 10.09 11.10
N ALA A 220 -16.27 9.57 10.14
CA ALA A 220 -16.50 9.75 8.72
C ALA A 220 -17.20 8.53 8.12
N TYR A 221 -18.34 8.78 7.50
CA TYR A 221 -19.13 7.83 6.73
C TYR A 221 -18.76 7.98 5.26
N VAL A 222 -18.05 6.96 4.77
CA VAL A 222 -17.44 6.92 3.46
C VAL A 222 -18.25 6.01 2.52
N PRO A 223 -18.69 6.51 1.36
CA PRO A 223 -19.40 5.69 0.40
C PRO A 223 -18.47 4.65 -0.24
N GLY A 224 -19.02 3.50 -0.64
CA GLY A 224 -18.23 2.37 -1.14
C GLY A 224 -17.38 2.69 -2.36
N ARG A 225 -17.83 3.62 -3.21
CA ARG A 225 -17.02 4.13 -4.34
C ARG A 225 -15.71 4.81 -3.94
N GLU A 226 -15.62 5.35 -2.72
CA GLU A 226 -14.43 6.00 -2.19
C GLU A 226 -13.49 5.02 -1.44
N GLN A 227 -13.85 3.73 -1.35
CA GLN A 227 -12.99 2.71 -0.74
C GLN A 227 -11.59 2.71 -1.35
N MET A 228 -11.49 2.85 -2.68
CA MET A 228 -10.21 2.92 -3.37
C MET A 228 -9.37 4.11 -2.88
N SER A 229 -9.98 5.28 -2.71
CA SER A 229 -9.31 6.49 -2.20
C SER A 229 -8.73 6.25 -0.80
N MET A 230 -9.47 5.55 0.06
CA MET A 230 -8.99 5.20 1.41
C MET A 230 -7.81 4.23 1.37
N VAL A 231 -7.87 3.16 0.55
CA VAL A 231 -6.76 2.21 0.38
C VAL A 231 -5.51 2.93 -0.14
N LEU A 232 -5.70 3.84 -1.11
CA LEU A 232 -4.61 4.62 -1.70
C LEU A 232 -3.94 5.54 -0.68
N ALA A 233 -4.74 6.26 0.13
CA ALA A 233 -4.21 7.15 1.16
C ALA A 233 -3.36 6.37 2.18
N GLU A 234 -3.84 5.21 2.63
CA GLU A 234 -3.08 4.35 3.54
C GLU A 234 -1.79 3.83 2.88
N PHE A 235 -1.86 3.39 1.62
CA PHE A 235 -0.69 2.94 0.87
C PHE A 235 0.37 4.03 0.77
N THR A 236 -0.02 5.25 0.39
CA THR A 236 0.88 6.39 0.24
C THR A 236 1.50 6.77 1.59
N ALA A 237 0.70 6.86 2.65
CA ALA A 237 1.19 7.17 4.00
C ALA A 237 2.20 6.13 4.52
N GLN A 238 1.93 4.83 4.29
CA GLN A 238 2.86 3.76 4.65
C GLN A 238 4.16 3.83 3.83
N LEU A 239 4.05 4.12 2.53
CA LEU A 239 5.21 4.24 1.63
C LEU A 239 6.09 5.42 2.02
N ASP A 240 5.52 6.60 2.30
CA ASP A 240 6.26 7.79 2.72
C ASP A 240 7.05 7.52 4.01
N LYS A 241 6.38 6.93 5.01
CA LYS A 241 7.02 6.53 6.26
C LYS A 241 8.16 5.54 6.04
N ALA A 242 7.96 4.56 5.15
CA ALA A 242 9.00 3.58 4.83
C ALA A 242 10.21 4.22 4.13
N LEU A 243 9.98 5.13 3.18
CA LEU A 243 11.04 5.86 2.49
C LEU A 243 11.84 6.77 3.45
N GLU A 244 11.19 7.41 4.41
CA GLU A 244 11.88 8.14 5.49
C GLU A 244 12.76 7.24 6.35
N GLN A 245 12.29 6.05 6.69
CA GLN A 245 13.08 5.08 7.46
C GLN A 245 14.29 4.59 6.66
N THR A 246 14.11 4.28 5.38
CA THR A 246 15.21 3.88 4.49
C THR A 246 16.24 5.00 4.34
N SER A 247 15.80 6.25 4.16
CA SER A 247 16.67 7.44 4.07
C SER A 247 17.62 7.57 5.27
N ARG A 248 17.11 7.29 6.49
CA ARG A 248 17.91 7.34 7.73
C ARG A 248 18.91 6.19 7.85
N ALA A 249 18.67 5.07 7.18
CA ALA A 249 19.52 3.88 7.21
C ALA A 249 20.59 3.88 6.10
N LEU A 250 20.33 4.57 4.98
CA LEU A 250 21.19 4.63 3.78
C LEU A 250 22.66 4.99 4.03
N PRO A 251 23.01 6.03 4.82
CA PRO A 251 24.42 6.42 5.01
C PRO A 251 25.33 5.33 5.60
N ARG A 252 24.75 4.28 6.21
CA ARG A 252 25.50 3.15 6.77
C ARG A 252 25.58 1.95 5.84
N LEU A 253 24.80 1.95 4.75
CA LEU A 253 24.88 0.95 3.68
C LEU A 253 25.96 1.32 2.67
N ASP A 254 26.22 2.63 2.47
CA ASP A 254 27.32 3.10 1.61
C ASP A 254 28.72 2.83 2.20
N GLU A 255 28.79 2.42 3.48
CA GLU A 255 30.03 2.07 4.19
C GLU A 255 30.40 0.58 4.05
N ASP A 256 29.49 -0.28 3.55
CA ASP A 256 29.68 -1.72 3.31
C ASP A 256 29.87 -2.02 1.79
#